data_AF-A0A0D1W2V8-F1
#
_entry.id   AF-A0A0D1W2V8-F1
#
_cell.length_a   1.000
_cell.length_b   1.000
_cell.length_c   1.000
_cell.angle_alpha   90.00
_cell.angle_beta   90.00
_cell.angle_gamma   90.00
#
_symmetry.space_group_name_H-M   'P 1'
#
loop_
_entity.id
_entity.type
_entity.pdbx_description
1 polymer ?
#
loop_
_entity_poly.entity_id
_entity_poly.type
_entity_poly.pdbx_seq_one_letter_code
_entity_poly.pdbx_strand_id
1 'polypeptide(L)'
;MKSFLHALIFSIALNILFFLFDVGRGFLNTYFYQPQMIDAYRESSHLKNEVALGYTASLDTSILILFFQLVDGMLIYYLAKKAFLMIKKPTA
;
A
#
# COMPACT_ATOMS: atom_id res chain seq x y z
N MET A 1 -10.97 -10.20 21.92
CA MET A 1 -11.46 -9.04 21.14
C MET A 1 -10.48 -7.88 21.07
N LYS A 2 -9.89 -7.42 22.19
CA LYS A 2 -8.94 -6.28 22.18
C LYS A 2 -7.81 -6.45 21.16
N SER A 3 -7.12 -7.59 21.11
CA SER A 3 -6.00 -7.80 20.18
C SER A 3 -6.41 -7.79 18.70
N PHE A 4 -7.65 -8.17 18.38
CA PHE A 4 -8.17 -8.14 17.01
C PHE A 4 -8.42 -6.69 16.57
N LEU A 5 -9.03 -5.88 17.45
CA LEU A 5 -9.25 -4.45 17.19
C LEU A 5 -7.92 -3.71 16.95
N HIS A 6 -6.88 -4.02 17.74
CA HIS A 6 -5.55 -3.43 17.54
C HIS A 6 -4.92 -3.85 16.21
N ALA A 7 -5.09 -5.12 15.80
CA ALA A 7 -4.61 -5.59 14.51
C ALA A 7 -5.32 -4.91 13.34
N LEU A 8 -6.64 -4.70 13.45
CA LEU A 8 -7.44 -4.01 12.45
C LEU A 8 -7.04 -2.53 12.34
N ILE A 9 -6.89 -1.82 13.46
CA ILE A 9 -6.43 -0.43 13.48
C ILE A 9 -5.02 -0.32 12.89
N PHE A 10 -4.11 -1.24 13.24
CA PHE A 10 -2.75 -1.27 12.68
C PHE A 10 -2.78 -1.48 11.16
N SER A 11 -3.60 -2.41 10.68
CA SER A 11 -3.77 -2.69 9.25
C SER A 11 -4.29 -1.46 8.49
N ILE A 12 -5.30 -0.77 9.02
CA ILE A 12 -5.83 0.47 8.43
C ILE A 12 -4.76 1.56 8.40
N ALA A 13 -4.04 1.77 9.50
CA ALA A 13 -2.98 2.77 9.57
C ALA A 13 -1.84 2.50 8.57
N LEU A 14 -1.46 1.23 8.41
CA LEU A 14 -0.44 0.82 7.45
C LEU A 14 -0.88 1.08 6.01
N ASN A 15 -2.13 0.77 5.66
CA ASN A 15 -2.68 1.07 4.34
C ASN A 15 -2.75 2.58 4.05
N ILE A 16 -3.12 3.41 5.04
CA ILE A 16 -3.08 4.87 4.90
C ILE A 16 -1.64 5.35 4.65
N LEU A 17 -0.65 4.78 5.34
CA LEU A 17 0.75 5.15 5.15
C LEU A 17 1.25 4.79 3.74
N PHE A 18 0.90 3.61 3.22
CA PHE A 18 1.21 3.22 1.84
C PHE A 18 0.56 4.17 0.84
N PHE A 19 -0.71 4.52 1.03
CA PHE A 19 -1.41 5.48 0.19
C PHE A 19 -0.71 6.84 0.18
N LEU A 20 -0.28 7.36 1.33
CA LEU A 20 0.48 8.61 1.41
C LEU A 20 1.81 8.52 0.66
N PHE A 21 2.48 7.37 0.70
CA PHE A 21 3.72 7.15 -0.03
C PHE A 21 3.50 7.16 -1.55
N ASP A 22 2.43 6.50 -2.03
CA ASP A 22 2.08 6.49 -3.45
C ASP A 22 1.70 7.88 -3.95
N VAL A 23 0.91 8.63 -3.17
CA VAL A 23 0.59 10.03 -3.48
C VAL A 23 1.85 10.88 -3.53
N GLY A 24 2.77 10.70 -2.57
CA GLY A 24 4.05 11.41 -2.54
C GLY A 24 4.93 11.09 -3.76
N ARG A 25 5.01 9.81 -4.15
CA ARG A 25 5.73 9.38 -5.35
C ARG A 25 5.10 9.95 -6.62
N GLY A 26 3.77 9.93 -6.71
CA GLY A 26 3.03 10.57 -7.81
C GLY A 26 3.32 12.06 -7.90
N PHE A 27 3.30 12.77 -6.77
CA PHE A 27 3.63 14.19 -6.71
C PHE A 27 5.05 14.48 -7.21
N LEU A 28 6.05 13.72 -6.72
CA LEU A 28 7.44 13.87 -7.16
C LEU A 28 7.58 13.63 -8.67
N ASN A 29 6.96 12.56 -9.18
CA ASN A 29 6.97 12.25 -10.61
C ASN A 29 6.39 13.40 -11.44
N THR A 30 5.27 14.00 -10.99
CA THR A 30 4.66 15.15 -11.69
C THR A 30 5.47 16.43 -11.58
N TYR A 31 6.12 16.68 -10.44
CA TYR A 31 6.89 17.90 -10.21
C TYR A 31 8.11 17.99 -11.14
N PHE A 32 8.78 16.86 -11.41
CA PHE A 32 9.92 16.80 -12.30
C PHE A 32 9.56 16.52 -13.77
N TYR A 33 8.27 16.37 -14.10
CA TYR A 33 7.83 16.06 -15.46
C TYR A 33 7.82 17.31 -16.35
N GLN A 34 8.62 17.31 -17.42
CA GLN A 34 8.54 18.32 -18.48
C GLN A 34 7.74 17.78 -19.67
N PRO A 35 6.52 18.28 -19.94
CA PRO A 35 5.71 17.77 -21.04
C PRO A 35 6.29 18.21 -22.40
N GLN A 36 6.99 17.32 -23.10
CA GLN A 36 7.25 17.50 -24.53
C GLN A 36 6.01 17.07 -25.30
N MET A 37 5.38 17.99 -26.04
CA MET A 37 4.05 17.81 -26.65
C MET A 37 3.89 16.57 -27.57
N ILE A 38 5.00 16.02 -28.09
CA ILE A 38 5.02 14.84 -28.96
C ILE A 38 5.16 13.54 -28.15
N ASP A 39 5.90 13.55 -27.04
CA ASP A 39 6.12 12.36 -26.19
C ASP A 39 5.09 12.24 -25.05
N ALA A 40 4.48 13.36 -24.62
CA ALA A 40 3.52 13.39 -23.53
C ALA A 40 2.25 12.55 -23.81
N TYR A 41 1.86 12.37 -25.07
CA TYR A 41 0.72 11.51 -25.42
C TYR A 41 1.07 10.02 -25.27
N ARG A 42 2.30 9.62 -25.63
CA ARG A 42 2.82 8.26 -25.39
C ARG A 42 3.00 8.00 -23.90
N GLU A 43 3.59 8.96 -23.18
CA GLU A 43 3.85 8.82 -21.74
C GLU A 43 2.59 8.91 -20.89
N SER A 44 1.54 9.65 -21.25
CA SER A 44 0.31 9.70 -20.45
C SER A 44 -0.34 8.32 -20.29
N SER A 45 -0.29 7.49 -21.35
CA SER A 45 -0.76 6.11 -21.32
C SER A 45 0.16 5.20 -20.49
N HIS A 46 1.45 5.48 -20.47
CA HIS A 46 2.45 4.77 -19.67
C HIS A 46 2.35 5.15 -18.18
N LEU A 47 2.22 6.43 -17.86
CA LEU A 47 2.02 6.99 -16.52
C LEU A 47 0.72 6.49 -15.89
N LYS A 48 -0.37 6.37 -16.67
CA LYS A 48 -1.61 5.77 -16.17
C LYS A 48 -1.40 4.31 -15.75
N ASN A 49 -0.64 3.53 -16.51
CA ASN A 49 -0.31 2.16 -16.15
C ASN A 49 0.69 2.08 -15.00
N GLU A 50 1.64 3.01 -14.86
CA GLU A 50 2.60 2.96 -13.76
C GLU A 50 2.02 3.48 -12.43
N VAL A 51 1.21 4.53 -12.48
CA VAL A 51 0.59 5.14 -11.29
C VAL A 51 -0.59 4.32 -10.78
N ALA A 52 -1.32 3.61 -11.65
CA ALA A 52 -2.42 2.73 -11.27
C ALA A 52 -2.03 1.24 -11.13
N LEU A 53 -0.72 0.92 -11.09
CA LEU A 53 -0.23 -0.47 -11.11
C LEU A 53 -0.80 -1.31 -12.27
N GLY A 54 -1.14 -0.69 -13.41
CA GLY A 54 -1.61 -1.34 -14.63
C GLY A 54 -2.99 -1.98 -14.53
N TYR A 55 -3.65 -1.92 -13.37
CA TYR A 55 -4.95 -2.52 -13.17
C TYR A 55 -6.05 -1.49 -13.38
N THR A 56 -6.74 -1.57 -14.53
CA THR A 56 -8.16 -1.19 -14.58
C THR A 56 -8.93 -2.17 -13.72
N ALA A 57 -8.90 -1.97 -12.41
CA ALA A 57 -9.61 -2.80 -11.46
C ALA A 57 -11.12 -2.54 -11.64
N SER A 58 -11.85 -3.58 -12.06
CA SER A 58 -13.30 -3.59 -11.91
C SER A 58 -13.66 -3.50 -10.42
N LEU A 59 -14.87 -3.03 -10.10
CA LEU A 59 -15.33 -2.88 -8.71
C LEU A 59 -15.06 -4.13 -7.86
N ASP A 60 -15.33 -5.31 -8.43
CA ASP A 60 -15.12 -6.61 -7.77
C ASP A 60 -13.64 -6.89 -7.46
N THR A 61 -12.76 -6.61 -8.41
CA THR A 61 -11.31 -6.77 -8.19
C THR A 61 -10.77 -5.78 -7.16
N SER A 62 -11.28 -4.55 -7.12
CA SER A 62 -10.91 -3.54 -6.13
C SER A 62 -11.29 -3.98 -4.71
N ILE A 63 -12.47 -4.57 -4.54
CA ILE A 63 -12.93 -5.07 -3.23
C ILE A 63 -12.04 -6.23 -2.75
N LEU A 64 -11.67 -7.15 -3.66
CA LEU A 64 -10.77 -8.25 -3.32
C LEU A 64 -9.38 -7.75 -2.92
N ILE A 65 -8.82 -6.78 -3.66
CA ILE A 65 -7.52 -6.18 -3.33
C ILE A 65 -7.55 -5.54 -1.94
N LEU A 66 -8.60 -4.76 -1.63
CA LEU A 66 -8.77 -4.15 -0.31
C LEU A 66 -8.88 -5.21 0.80
N PHE A 67 -9.59 -6.31 0.55
CA PHE A 67 -9.70 -7.40 1.51
C PHE A 67 -8.34 -8.05 1.80
N PHE A 68 -7.57 -8.39 0.76
CA PHE A 68 -6.24 -8.98 0.94
C PHE A 68 -5.28 -8.01 1.64
N GLN A 69 -5.28 -6.73 1.26
CA GLN A 69 -4.49 -5.70 1.95
C GLN A 69 -4.82 -5.58 3.44
N LEU A 70 -6.10 -5.71 3.81
CA LEU A 70 -6.50 -5.68 5.22
C LEU A 70 -5.99 -6.92 5.98
N VAL A 71 -6.13 -8.11 5.37
CA VAL A 71 -5.66 -9.38 5.94
C VAL A 71 -4.14 -9.37 6.11
N ASP A 72 -3.41 -8.88 5.13
CA ASP A 72 -1.94 -8.77 5.15
C ASP A 72 -1.47 -7.84 6.27
N GLY A 73 -2.09 -6.66 6.41
CA GLY A 73 -1.77 -5.73 7.50
C GLY A 73 -2.02 -6.34 8.89
N MET A 74 -3.06 -7.17 9.03
CA MET A 74 -3.32 -7.91 10.27
C MET A 74 -2.29 -9.01 10.52
N LEU A 75 -1.87 -9.75 9.49
CA LEU A 75 -0.82 -10.76 9.58
C LEU A 75 0.50 -10.14 10.02
N ILE A 76 0.89 -9.01 9.44
CA ILE A 76 2.10 -8.25 9.82
C ILE A 76 2.06 -7.88 11.29
N TYR A 77 0.93 -7.38 11.80
CA TYR A 77 0.78 -7.06 13.22
C TYR A 77 1.04 -8.29 14.13
N TYR A 78 0.47 -9.44 13.79
CA TYR A 78 0.67 -10.66 14.58
C TYR A 78 2.11 -11.18 14.50
N LEU A 79 2.76 -11.10 13.34
CA LEU A 79 4.16 -11.47 13.16
C LEU A 79 5.09 -10.54 13.96
N ALA A 80 4.89 -9.22 13.87
CA ALA A 80 5.66 -8.23 14.61
C ALA A 80 5.49 -8.42 16.13
N LYS A 81 4.27 -8.67 16.58
CA LYS A 81 3.99 -8.98 17.99
C LYS A 81 4.68 -10.26 18.44
N LYS A 82 4.67 -11.32 17.63
CA LYS A 82 5.34 -12.59 17.93
C LYS A 82 6.87 -12.41 18.00
N ALA A 83 7.46 -11.69 17.05
CA ALA A 83 8.88 -11.39 17.02
C ALA A 83 9.31 -10.59 18.26
N PHE A 84 8.53 -9.57 18.64
CA PHE A 84 8.78 -8.79 19.85
C PHE A 84 8.75 -9.65 21.13
N LEU A 85 7.82 -10.60 21.21
CA LEU A 85 7.74 -11.53 22.35
C LEU A 85 8.92 -12.51 22.39
N MET A 86 9.39 -13.00 21.23
CA MET A 86 10.58 -13.85 21.13
C MET A 86 11.84 -13.12 21.56
N ILE A 87 12.00 -11.83 21.19
CA ILE A 87 13.15 -11.02 21.63
C ILE A 87 13.09 -10.77 23.14
N LYS A 88 11.90 -10.52 23.69
CA LYS A 88 11.73 -10.22 25.12
C LYS A 88 11.90 -11.43 26.04
N LYS A 89 11.63 -12.64 25.54
CA LYS A 89 11.91 -13.90 26.24
C LYS A 89 13.05 -14.59 25.50
N PRO A 90 14.32 -14.24 25.77
CA PRO A 90 15.40 -15.11 25.33
C PRO A 90 15.12 -16.46 25.98
N THR A 91 14.85 -17.46 25.15
CA THR A 91 14.77 -18.86 25.56
C THR A 91 15.98 -19.14 26.43
N ALA A 92 15.71 -19.38 27.72
CA ALA A 92 16.68 -19.90 28.68
C ALA A 92 17.05 -21.34 28.31
#